data_AF-A0A2M8J367-F1
#
_entry.id   AF-A0A2M8J367-F1
#
_cell.length_a   1.000
_cell.length_b   1.000
_cell.length_c   1.000
_cell.angle_alpha   90.00
_cell.angle_beta   90.00
_cell.angle_gamma   90.00
#
_symmetry.space_group_name_H-M   'P 1'
#
loop_
_entity.id
_entity.type
_entity.pdbx_description
1 polymer ?
#
loop_
_entity_poly.entity_id
_entity_poly.type
_entity_poly.pdbx_seq_one_letter_code
_entity_poly.pdbx_strand_id
1 'polypeptide(L)'
;MLDSDRQKQEFQARVQRIQTRLLEEQSGKQRPATRLTHMPAAPKAAMKPRRRIPLGGTLALVLGLAILLGANVTAFQAGNAPTGFFARALASAGPLPIAGAMLFVLMIGLGMRDKPHVIGLALGLPLMYFGEPYLAWLAPELWVQMYSADHVDTMLIQAGLRAPPVVPL
;
A
#
# COMPACT_ATOMS: atom_id res chain seq x y z
N MET A 1 50.94 -6.38 45.14
CA MET A 1 51.54 -5.06 44.83
C MET A 1 51.70 -4.78 43.33
N LEU A 2 51.71 -5.79 42.44
CA LEU A 2 51.87 -5.61 40.99
C LEU A 2 50.63 -5.07 40.25
N ASP A 3 49.42 -5.30 40.77
CA ASP A 3 48.18 -4.88 40.11
C ASP A 3 47.95 -3.36 40.17
N SER A 4 48.40 -2.73 41.26
CA SER A 4 48.29 -1.28 41.48
C SER A 4 49.11 -0.46 40.49
N ASP A 5 50.26 -0.96 40.05
CA ASP A 5 51.12 -0.23 39.10
C ASP A 5 50.59 -0.36 37.66
N ARG A 6 50.00 -1.51 37.32
CA ARG A 6 49.29 -1.71 36.05
C ARG A 6 48.06 -0.80 35.94
N GLN A 7 47.29 -0.70 37.01
CA GLN A 7 46.09 0.15 37.03
C GLN A 7 46.46 1.64 36.92
N LYS A 8 47.57 2.07 37.53
CA LYS A 8 48.11 3.42 37.37
C LYS A 8 48.58 3.70 35.94
N GLN A 9 49.25 2.75 35.29
CA GLN A 9 49.66 2.88 33.90
C GLN A 9 48.46 2.97 32.95
N GLU A 10 47.43 2.16 33.16
CA GLU A 10 46.20 2.24 32.36
C GLU A 10 45.44 3.55 32.57
N PHE A 11 45.41 4.05 33.81
CA PHE A 11 44.77 5.32 34.12
C PHE A 11 45.53 6.49 33.47
N GLN A 12 46.87 6.52 33.57
CA GLN A 12 47.69 7.53 32.91
C GLN A 12 47.53 7.49 31.38
N ALA A 13 47.47 6.28 30.79
CA ALA A 13 47.24 6.11 29.36
C ALA A 13 45.84 6.60 28.92
N ARG A 14 44.83 6.52 29.79
CA ARG A 14 43.49 7.07 29.53
C ARG A 14 43.46 8.59 29.66
N VAL A 15 44.09 9.15 30.68
CA VAL A 15 44.17 10.61 30.88
C VAL A 15 44.92 11.29 29.74
N GLN A 16 46.04 10.73 29.28
CA GLN A 16 46.78 11.27 28.13
C GLN A 16 45.92 11.27 26.87
N ARG A 17 45.17 10.19 26.59
CA ARG A 17 44.27 10.13 25.42
C ARG A 17 43.19 11.21 25.45
N ILE A 18 42.62 11.47 26.62
CA ILE A 18 41.58 12.49 26.81
C ILE A 18 42.18 13.89 26.64
N GLN A 19 43.35 14.17 27.22
CA GLN A 19 44.06 15.43 27.01
C GLN A 19 44.41 15.67 25.54
N THR A 20 44.91 14.66 24.82
CA THR A 20 45.18 14.79 23.37
C THR A 20 43.90 15.02 22.56
N ARG A 21 42.76 14.40 22.92
CA ARG A 21 41.48 14.68 22.25
C ARG A 21 40.98 16.10 22.51
N LEU A 22 41.10 16.60 23.73
CA LEU A 22 40.72 17.96 24.08
C LEU A 22 41.62 19.01 23.40
N LEU A 23 42.92 18.73 23.27
CA LEU A 23 43.85 19.54 22.50
C LEU A 23 43.53 19.52 20.99
N GLU A 24 43.16 18.36 20.43
CA GLU A 24 42.71 18.25 19.03
C GLU A 24 41.39 19.00 18.78
N GLU A 25 40.43 18.94 19.71
CA GLU A 25 39.15 19.67 19.61
C GLU A 25 39.33 21.18 19.77
N GLN A 26 40.22 21.64 20.66
CA GLN A 26 40.55 23.07 20.79
C GLN A 26 41.37 23.62 19.60
N SER A 27 42.12 22.77 18.89
CA SER A 27 42.96 23.19 17.76
C SER A 27 42.18 23.41 16.45
N GLY A 28 40.85 23.22 16.41
CA GLY A 28 40.00 23.68 15.32
C GLY A 28 40.37 23.17 13.91
N LYS A 29 41.10 22.05 13.79
CA LYS A 29 41.55 21.53 12.49
C LYS A 29 40.63 20.43 11.99
N GLN A 30 39.82 20.80 10.99
CA GLN A 30 39.09 19.89 10.10
C GLN A 30 40.00 18.72 9.66
N ARG A 31 39.53 17.48 9.88
CA ARG A 31 40.20 16.27 9.39
C ARG A 31 40.14 16.19 7.87
N PRO A 32 41.28 15.95 7.17
CA PRO A 32 41.26 15.50 5.80
C PRO A 32 40.94 14.00 5.75
N ALA A 33 40.26 13.62 4.67
CA ALA A 33 39.82 12.27 4.39
C ALA A 33 40.99 11.28 4.17
N THR A 34 40.67 10.00 4.45
CA THR A 34 41.27 8.78 3.86
C THR A 34 42.50 8.17 4.56
N ARG A 35 42.29 7.02 5.21
CA ARG A 35 43.05 5.80 4.88
C ARG A 35 42.29 4.54 5.33
N LEU A 36 41.94 3.75 4.33
CA LEU A 36 41.43 2.40 4.44
C LEU A 36 42.52 1.50 5.03
N THR A 37 42.32 1.02 6.26
CA THR A 37 43.06 -0.11 6.80
C THR A 37 42.11 -1.29 6.89
N HIS A 38 42.42 -2.29 6.10
CA HIS A 38 41.72 -3.57 5.94
C HIS A 38 41.71 -4.30 7.30
N MET A 39 40.63 -4.22 8.07
CA MET A 39 40.33 -5.22 9.10
C MET A 39 39.45 -6.30 8.47
N PRO A 40 39.69 -7.60 8.72
CA PRO A 40 38.75 -8.63 8.33
C PRO A 40 37.52 -8.46 9.19
N ALA A 41 36.51 -7.79 8.65
CA ALA A 41 35.20 -7.73 9.27
C ALA A 41 34.69 -9.17 9.38
N ALA A 42 34.42 -9.60 10.62
CA ALA A 42 33.63 -10.79 10.90
C ALA A 42 32.45 -10.87 9.92
N PRO A 43 32.09 -12.06 9.42
CA PRO A 43 31.07 -12.18 8.38
C PRO A 43 29.79 -11.57 8.93
N LYS A 44 29.46 -10.35 8.47
CA LYS A 44 28.16 -9.75 8.68
C LYS A 44 27.21 -10.73 8.02
N ALA A 45 26.53 -11.54 8.84
CA ALA A 45 25.43 -12.37 8.40
C ALA A 45 24.60 -11.51 7.46
N ALA A 46 24.58 -11.90 6.17
CA ALA A 46 23.88 -11.17 5.15
C ALA A 46 22.40 -11.25 5.52
N MET A 47 21.96 -10.25 6.30
CA MET A 47 20.59 -10.13 6.74
C MET A 47 19.82 -9.85 5.46
N LYS A 48 19.26 -10.93 4.90
CA LYS A 48 18.53 -10.96 3.63
C LYS A 48 17.62 -9.73 3.61
N PRO A 49 17.70 -8.85 2.60
CA PRO A 49 16.90 -7.64 2.58
C PRO A 49 15.45 -8.05 2.75
N ARG A 50 14.89 -7.76 3.93
CA ARG A 50 13.51 -8.04 4.26
C ARG A 50 12.70 -7.28 3.22
N ARG A 51 12.13 -8.01 2.25
CA ARG A 51 11.28 -7.45 1.20
C ARG A 51 10.26 -6.55 1.89
N ARG A 52 10.48 -5.24 1.85
CA ARG A 52 9.53 -4.27 2.36
C ARG A 52 8.42 -4.27 1.33
N ILE A 53 7.29 -4.89 1.67
CA ILE A 53 6.08 -4.75 0.87
C ILE A 53 5.82 -3.24 0.78
N PRO A 54 5.67 -2.67 -0.42
CA PRO A 54 5.40 -1.25 -0.57
C PRO A 54 4.00 -0.99 -0.01
N LEU A 55 3.95 -0.64 1.29
CA LEU A 55 2.72 -0.36 2.03
C LEU A 55 1.83 0.62 1.27
N GLY A 56 2.42 1.67 0.69
CA GLY A 56 1.69 2.65 -0.14
C GLY A 56 1.04 2.03 -1.39
N GLY A 57 1.72 1.13 -2.09
CA GLY A 57 1.14 0.44 -3.24
C GLY A 57 0.04 -0.54 -2.86
N THR A 58 0.15 -1.18 -1.69
CA THR A 58 -0.88 -2.10 -1.18
C THR A 58 -2.12 -1.34 -0.74
N LEU A 59 -1.96 -0.22 -0.02
CA LEU A 59 -3.05 0.68 0.34
C LEU A 59 -3.75 1.25 -0.91
N ALA A 60 -2.98 1.67 -1.91
CA ALA A 60 -3.51 2.13 -3.18
C ALA A 60 -4.29 1.04 -3.92
N LEU A 61 -3.86 -0.22 -3.85
CA LEU A 61 -4.60 -1.33 -4.42
C LEU A 61 -5.95 -1.51 -3.73
N VAL A 62 -5.97 -1.54 -2.39
CA VAL A 62 -7.22 -1.63 -1.62
C VAL A 62 -8.15 -0.47 -1.93
N LEU A 63 -7.60 0.74 -2.06
CA LEU A 63 -8.36 1.92 -2.46
C LEU A 63 -8.93 1.75 -3.88
N GLY A 64 -8.16 1.22 -4.82
CA GLY A 64 -8.62 0.91 -6.18
C GLY A 64 -9.78 -0.08 -6.21
N LEU A 65 -9.71 -1.14 -5.39
CA LEU A 65 -10.81 -2.09 -5.21
C LEU A 65 -12.07 -1.38 -4.69
N ALA A 66 -11.91 -0.59 -3.63
CA ALA A 66 -13.02 0.13 -2.99
C ALA A 66 -13.68 1.16 -3.93
N ILE A 67 -12.88 1.85 -4.75
CA ILE A 67 -13.40 2.81 -5.73
C ILE A 67 -14.27 2.10 -6.76
N LEU A 68 -13.80 0.97 -7.32
CA LEU A 68 -14.59 0.30 -8.34
C LEU A 68 -15.87 -0.31 -7.74
N LEU A 69 -15.79 -0.91 -6.55
CA LEU A 69 -16.98 -1.37 -5.83
C LEU A 69 -17.96 -0.21 -5.61
N GLY A 70 -17.49 0.91 -5.10
CA GLY A 70 -18.31 2.10 -4.88
C GLY A 70 -18.93 2.63 -6.18
N ALA A 71 -18.20 2.59 -7.29
CA ALA A 71 -18.70 2.99 -8.60
C ALA A 71 -19.77 2.02 -9.14
N ASN A 72 -19.59 0.70 -8.97
CA ASN A 72 -20.57 -0.31 -9.36
C ASN A 72 -21.87 -0.16 -8.56
N VAL A 73 -21.78 0.00 -7.23
CA VAL A 73 -22.92 0.27 -6.35
C VAL A 73 -23.61 1.58 -6.73
N THR A 74 -22.84 2.64 -6.97
CA THR A 74 -23.40 3.94 -7.36
C THR A 74 -24.13 3.86 -8.71
N ALA A 75 -23.55 3.17 -9.70
CA ALA A 75 -24.18 2.96 -11.00
C ALA A 75 -25.49 2.18 -10.86
N PHE A 76 -25.49 1.11 -10.05
CA PHE A 76 -26.68 0.32 -9.77
C PHE A 76 -27.78 1.14 -9.08
N GLN A 77 -27.44 1.89 -8.03
CA GLN A 77 -28.41 2.73 -7.33
C GLN A 77 -28.92 3.87 -8.20
N ALA A 78 -28.08 4.48 -9.03
CA ALA A 78 -28.47 5.52 -9.97
C ALA A 78 -29.42 5.00 -11.06
N GLY A 79 -29.25 3.74 -11.50
CA GLY A 79 -30.16 3.07 -12.44
C GLY A 79 -31.55 2.80 -11.86
N ASN A 80 -31.64 2.60 -10.54
CA ASN A 80 -32.91 2.38 -9.83
C ASN A 80 -33.56 3.68 -9.29
N ALA A 81 -32.89 4.83 -9.44
CA ALA A 81 -33.38 6.10 -8.91
C ALA A 81 -34.48 6.71 -9.82
N PRO A 82 -35.64 7.16 -9.28
CA PRO A 82 -36.79 7.50 -10.12
C PRO A 82 -36.68 8.76 -10.99
N THR A 83 -35.89 9.79 -10.60
CA THR A 83 -36.21 11.16 -11.07
C THR A 83 -35.06 12.17 -11.23
N GLY A 84 -33.77 11.78 -11.17
CA GLY A 84 -32.65 12.72 -11.32
C GLY A 84 -32.02 12.73 -12.72
N PHE A 85 -31.83 13.90 -13.36
CA PHE A 85 -31.02 14.02 -14.59
C PHE A 85 -29.59 13.48 -14.37
N PHE A 86 -28.99 13.83 -13.24
CA PHE A 86 -27.68 13.31 -12.86
C PHE A 86 -27.69 11.79 -12.64
N ALA A 87 -28.73 11.24 -12.01
CA ALA A 87 -28.84 9.80 -11.82
C ALA A 87 -28.96 9.06 -13.16
N ARG A 88 -29.73 9.59 -14.12
CA ARG A 88 -29.82 9.05 -15.47
C ARG A 88 -28.49 9.15 -16.24
N ALA A 89 -27.77 10.26 -16.10
CA ALA A 89 -26.45 10.43 -16.70
C ALA A 89 -25.41 9.48 -16.11
N LEU A 90 -25.45 9.24 -14.79
CA LEU A 90 -24.59 8.24 -14.15
C LEU A 90 -24.96 6.82 -14.57
N ALA A 91 -26.26 6.51 -14.64
CA ALA A 91 -26.75 5.22 -15.08
C ALA A 91 -26.36 4.91 -16.53
N SER A 92 -26.37 5.91 -17.42
CA SER A 92 -25.96 5.74 -18.82
C SER A 92 -24.44 5.69 -19.00
N ALA A 93 -23.68 6.39 -18.15
CA ALA A 93 -22.22 6.32 -18.16
C ALA A 93 -21.71 4.95 -17.71
N GLY A 94 -22.44 4.30 -16.79
CA GLY A 94 -22.04 3.03 -16.20
C GLY A 94 -20.89 3.20 -15.18
N PRO A 95 -20.31 2.08 -14.71
CA PRO A 95 -19.42 2.12 -13.56
C PRO A 95 -18.00 2.64 -13.87
N LEU A 96 -17.49 2.41 -15.08
CA LEU A 96 -16.11 2.76 -15.43
C LEU A 96 -15.85 4.28 -15.44
N PRO A 97 -16.72 5.13 -16.04
CA PRO A 97 -16.53 6.58 -15.98
C PRO A 97 -16.68 7.13 -14.56
N ILE A 98 -17.56 6.55 -13.75
CA ILE A 98 -17.73 6.92 -12.33
C ILE A 98 -16.45 6.60 -11.55
N ALA A 99 -15.90 5.39 -11.70
CA ALA A 99 -14.64 5.00 -11.09
C ALA A 99 -13.48 5.91 -11.54
N GLY A 100 -13.42 6.26 -12.83
CA GLY A 100 -12.45 7.20 -13.38
C GLY A 100 -12.53 8.59 -12.74
N ALA A 101 -13.75 9.12 -12.56
CA ALA A 101 -13.95 10.40 -11.89
C ALA A 101 -13.52 10.35 -10.41
N MET A 102 -13.86 9.28 -9.69
CA MET A 102 -13.45 9.09 -8.30
C MET A 102 -11.93 8.97 -8.17
N LEU A 103 -11.27 8.23 -9.06
CA LEU A 103 -9.81 8.13 -9.13
C LEU A 103 -9.17 9.50 -9.39
N PHE A 104 -9.72 10.27 -10.32
CA PHE A 104 -9.22 11.60 -10.64
C PHE A 104 -9.26 12.52 -9.42
N VAL A 105 -10.38 12.51 -8.70
CA VAL A 105 -10.53 13.27 -7.44
C VAL A 105 -9.53 12.80 -6.39
N LEU A 106 -9.30 11.49 -6.23
CA LEU A 106 -8.34 10.97 -5.26
C LEU A 106 -6.88 11.26 -5.65
N MET A 107 -6.52 11.13 -6.92
CA MET A 107 -5.15 11.42 -7.41
C MET A 107 -4.81 12.91 -7.30
N ILE A 108 -5.80 13.80 -7.44
CA ILE A 108 -5.61 15.24 -7.27
C ILE A 108 -5.68 15.64 -5.81
N GLY A 109 -6.68 15.16 -5.08
CA GLY A 109 -6.96 15.55 -3.70
C GLY A 109 -5.95 15.00 -2.69
N LEU A 110 -5.57 13.73 -2.80
CA LEU A 110 -4.57 13.10 -1.92
C LEU A 110 -3.15 13.16 -2.49
N GLY A 111 -2.96 13.69 -3.70
CA GLY A 111 -1.64 13.78 -4.34
C GLY A 111 -0.99 12.41 -4.61
N MET A 112 -1.78 11.33 -4.72
CA MET A 112 -1.31 9.95 -4.93
C MET A 112 -0.77 9.73 -6.34
N ARG A 113 0.37 10.36 -6.67
CA ARG A 113 0.96 10.35 -8.02
C ARG A 113 2.23 9.50 -8.13
N ASP A 114 2.72 8.93 -7.04
CA ASP A 114 3.90 8.08 -7.09
C ASP A 114 3.61 6.77 -7.82
N LYS A 115 4.59 6.27 -8.56
CA LYS A 115 4.54 5.00 -9.30
C LYS A 115 3.87 3.83 -8.55
N PRO A 116 4.21 3.52 -7.28
CA PRO A 116 3.55 2.41 -6.57
C PRO A 116 2.06 2.65 -6.32
N HIS A 117 1.63 3.89 -6.09
CA HIS A 117 0.22 4.22 -5.88
C HIS A 117 -0.58 4.07 -7.18
N VAL A 118 -0.03 4.58 -8.29
CA VAL A 118 -0.68 4.47 -9.61
C VAL A 118 -0.82 3.01 -10.03
N ILE A 119 0.23 2.20 -9.84
CA ILE A 119 0.18 0.77 -10.16
C ILE A 119 -0.85 0.05 -9.27
N GLY A 120 -0.86 0.35 -7.96
CA GLY A 120 -1.84 -0.22 -7.04
C GLY A 120 -3.28 0.09 -7.46
N LEU A 121 -3.58 1.36 -7.71
CA LEU A 121 -4.89 1.80 -8.19
C LEU A 121 -5.25 1.12 -9.52
N ALA A 122 -4.36 1.17 -10.50
CA ALA A 122 -4.60 0.61 -11.83
C ALA A 122 -4.82 -0.90 -11.82
N LEU A 123 -4.18 -1.64 -10.91
CA LEU A 123 -4.40 -3.08 -10.72
C LEU A 123 -5.66 -3.38 -9.91
N GLY A 124 -6.01 -2.53 -8.94
CA GLY A 124 -7.22 -2.69 -8.13
C GLY A 124 -8.49 -2.70 -8.97
N LEU A 125 -8.58 -1.84 -9.99
CA LEU A 125 -9.77 -1.79 -10.85
C LEU A 125 -10.09 -3.12 -11.55
N PRO A 126 -9.25 -3.66 -12.44
CA PRO A 126 -9.56 -4.92 -13.12
C PRO A 126 -9.71 -6.06 -12.11
N LEU A 127 -8.97 -6.04 -11.01
CA LEU A 127 -9.06 -7.09 -9.99
C LEU A 127 -10.42 -7.09 -9.29
N MET A 128 -10.99 -5.91 -8.99
CA MET A 128 -12.36 -5.83 -8.48
C MET A 128 -13.38 -6.13 -9.59
N TYR A 129 -13.16 -5.67 -10.83
CA TYR A 129 -14.09 -5.87 -11.93
C TYR A 129 -14.37 -7.36 -12.21
N PHE A 130 -13.31 -8.17 -12.21
CA PHE A 130 -13.43 -9.61 -12.40
C PHE A 130 -13.61 -10.38 -11.09
N GLY A 131 -13.16 -9.83 -9.96
CA GLY A 131 -13.23 -10.47 -8.65
C GLY A 131 -14.56 -10.31 -7.93
N GLU A 132 -15.34 -9.27 -8.24
CA GLU A 132 -16.63 -8.97 -7.63
C GLU A 132 -17.60 -10.17 -7.61
N PRO A 133 -17.84 -10.91 -8.71
CA PRO A 133 -18.75 -12.07 -8.67
C PRO A 133 -18.26 -13.17 -7.72
N TYR A 134 -16.95 -13.37 -7.61
CA TYR A 134 -16.39 -14.37 -6.69
C TYR A 134 -16.53 -13.94 -5.23
N LEU A 135 -16.36 -12.65 -4.95
CA LEU A 135 -16.57 -12.11 -3.60
C LEU A 135 -18.04 -12.16 -3.20
N ALA A 136 -18.95 -11.87 -4.14
CA ALA A 136 -20.39 -12.01 -3.95
C ALA A 136 -20.80 -13.46 -3.70
N TRP A 137 -20.14 -14.42 -4.37
CA TRP A 137 -20.37 -15.84 -4.13
C TRP A 137 -19.91 -16.27 -2.73
N LEU A 138 -18.79 -15.74 -2.23
CA LEU A 138 -18.26 -16.06 -0.91
C LEU A 138 -19.07 -15.45 0.24
N ALA A 139 -19.64 -14.26 0.04
CA ALA A 139 -20.39 -13.54 1.08
C ALA A 139 -21.68 -12.91 0.51
N PRO A 140 -22.65 -13.73 0.05
CA PRO A 140 -23.82 -13.24 -0.68
C PRO A 140 -24.64 -12.23 0.11
N GLU A 141 -24.78 -12.42 1.43
CA GLU A 141 -25.54 -11.52 2.31
C GLU A 141 -25.03 -10.07 2.27
N LEU A 142 -23.71 -9.86 2.20
CA LEU A 142 -23.13 -8.51 2.11
C LEU A 142 -23.43 -7.86 0.76
N TRP A 143 -23.40 -8.64 -0.32
CA TRP A 143 -23.68 -8.13 -1.66
C TRP A 143 -25.16 -7.86 -1.88
N VAL A 144 -26.05 -8.66 -1.29
CA VAL A 144 -27.50 -8.42 -1.32
C VAL A 144 -27.89 -7.17 -0.52
N GLN A 145 -27.08 -6.74 0.46
CA GLN A 145 -27.30 -5.45 1.13
C GLN A 145 -26.85 -4.25 0.29
N MET A 146 -25.79 -4.40 -0.50
CA MET A 146 -25.26 -3.34 -1.37
C MET A 146 -26.05 -3.21 -2.69
N TYR A 147 -26.55 -4.34 -3.18
CA TYR A 147 -27.32 -4.48 -4.41
C TYR A 147 -28.73 -5.02 -4.11
N SER A 148 -29.44 -5.53 -5.12
CA SER A 148 -30.62 -6.37 -4.92
C SER A 148 -30.30 -7.84 -5.11
N ALA A 149 -31.10 -8.73 -4.51
CA ALA A 149 -30.94 -10.19 -4.68
C ALA A 149 -30.95 -10.62 -6.16
N ASP A 150 -31.86 -10.06 -6.96
CA ASP A 150 -31.96 -10.36 -8.39
C ASP A 150 -30.70 -9.93 -9.16
N HIS A 151 -30.10 -8.80 -8.77
CA HIS A 151 -28.88 -8.30 -9.40
C HIS A 151 -27.69 -9.21 -9.09
N VAL A 152 -27.56 -9.63 -7.81
CA VAL A 152 -26.51 -10.57 -7.39
C VAL A 152 -26.66 -11.90 -8.12
N ASP A 153 -27.89 -12.42 -8.25
CA ASP A 153 -28.14 -13.66 -8.99
C ASP A 153 -27.77 -13.53 -10.47
N THR A 154 -28.15 -12.42 -11.10
CA THR A 154 -27.77 -12.15 -12.49
C THR A 154 -26.26 -12.09 -12.65
N MET A 155 -25.55 -11.43 -11.73
CA MET A 155 -24.10 -11.32 -11.74
C MET A 155 -23.43 -12.69 -11.58
N LEU A 156 -23.92 -13.54 -10.67
CA LEU A 156 -23.39 -14.89 -10.46
C LEU A 156 -23.65 -15.80 -11.67
N ILE A 157 -24.80 -15.67 -12.33
CA ILE A 157 -25.11 -16.40 -13.56
C ILE A 157 -24.19 -15.96 -14.70
N GLN A 158 -23.98 -14.65 -14.88
CA GLN A 158 -23.08 -14.12 -15.90
C GLN A 158 -21.62 -14.56 -15.68
N ALA A 159 -21.20 -14.69 -14.42
CA ALA A 159 -19.89 -15.21 -14.07
C ALA A 159 -19.77 -16.75 -14.17
N GLY A 160 -20.86 -17.45 -14.48
CA GLY A 160 -20.89 -18.92 -14.52
C GLY A 160 -20.79 -19.59 -13.14
N LEU A 161 -20.96 -18.83 -12.05
CA LEU A 161 -20.92 -19.32 -10.68
C LEU A 161 -22.27 -19.89 -10.20
N ARG A 162 -23.36 -19.56 -10.90
CA ARG A 162 -24.71 -20.06 -10.62
C ARG A 162 -25.43 -20.45 -11.92
N ALA A 163 -26.20 -21.53 -11.89
CA ALA A 163 -27.00 -21.94 -13.04
C ALA A 163 -28.21 -21.01 -13.23
N PRO A 164 -28.59 -20.67 -14.48
CA PRO A 164 -29.81 -19.91 -14.73
C PRO A 164 -31.04 -20.71 -14.26
N PRO A 165 -32.10 -20.02 -13.78
CA PRO A 165 -33.33 -20.71 -13.38
C PRO A 165 -33.90 -21.48 -14.58
N VAL A 166 -34.15 -22.78 -14.38
CA VAL A 166 -34.81 -23.62 -15.39
C VAL A 166 -36.27 -23.18 -15.42
N VAL A 167 -36.67 -22.47 -16.47
CA VAL A 167 -38.08 -22.12 -16.69
C VAL A 167 -38.76 -23.36 -17.29
N PRO A 168 -39.66 -24.06 -16.57
CA PRO A 168 -40.44 -25.12 -17.18
C PRO A 168 -41.36 -24.49 -18.24
N LEU A 169 -41.27 -25.02 -19.47
CA LEU A 169 -42.15 -24.68 -20.60
C LEU A 169 -43.59 -25.10 -20.34
#